data_AF-A0A2T4AVP9-F1
#
_entry.id   AF-A0A2T4AVP9-F1
#
_cell.length_a   1.000
_cell.length_b   1.000
_cell.length_c   1.000
_cell.angle_alpha   90.00
_cell.angle_beta   90.00
_cell.angle_gamma   90.00
#
_symmetry.space_group_name_H-M   'P 1'
#
loop_
_entity.id
_entity.type
_entity.pdbx_description
1 polymer ?
#
loop_
_entity_poly.entity_id
_entity_poly.type
_entity_poly.pdbx_seq_one_letter_code
_entity_poly.pdbx_strand_id
1 'polypeptide(L)'
;MTLPASESQMPEFGDIHHATMGCISDFESCLSIKPLMKEGWAESRLADLNLWASGVGALASPDASLDRRLRFQPKPRLVLINLLLTLREFISSCRMHVLNETHDKKENIDNEAESDIAPVSPAESTLDLTLGDDSNPTGSSTSWFTALAYSLKTASDTSTDSSVGDGWTIRILK
;
A
#
# COMPACT_ATOMS: atom_id res chain seq x y z
N MET A 1 -27.66 -11.20 45.79
CA MET A 1 -26.40 -10.61 45.28
C MET A 1 -26.26 -11.07 43.84
N THR A 2 -26.59 -10.19 42.90
CA THR A 2 -26.57 -10.49 41.46
C THR A 2 -25.27 -9.94 40.90
N LEU A 3 -24.43 -10.82 40.36
CA LEU A 3 -23.19 -10.46 39.68
C LEU A 3 -23.52 -9.73 38.36
N PRO A 4 -22.84 -8.63 38.01
CA PRO A 4 -22.93 -8.12 36.66
C PRO A 4 -22.12 -9.03 35.74
N ALA A 5 -22.78 -9.54 34.69
CA ALA A 5 -22.11 -10.20 33.59
C ALA A 5 -21.17 -9.18 32.94
N SER A 6 -19.87 -9.44 33.04
CA SER A 6 -18.85 -8.72 32.27
C SER A 6 -19.15 -8.97 30.79
N GLU A 7 -19.77 -7.99 30.14
CA GLU A 7 -19.80 -7.93 28.68
C GLU A 7 -18.35 -8.03 28.20
N SER A 8 -18.09 -9.09 27.45
CA SER A 8 -16.83 -9.31 26.76
C SER A 8 -16.57 -8.09 25.88
N GLN A 9 -15.66 -7.24 26.33
CA GLN A 9 -15.08 -6.17 25.52
C GLN A 9 -14.28 -6.87 24.43
N MET A 10 -14.96 -7.19 23.32
CA MET A 10 -14.31 -7.44 22.04
C MET A 10 -13.37 -6.25 21.78
N PRO A 11 -12.17 -6.48 21.25
CA PRO A 11 -11.26 -5.38 20.94
C PRO A 11 -12.04 -4.33 20.15
N GLU A 12 -11.89 -3.07 20.54
CA GLU A 12 -12.46 -1.93 19.85
C GLU A 12 -11.76 -1.81 18.49
N PHE A 13 -12.01 -2.77 17.62
CA PHE A 13 -11.66 -2.69 16.23
C PHE A 13 -12.46 -1.49 15.71
N GLY A 14 -11.75 -0.37 15.47
CA GLY A 14 -12.37 0.85 14.98
C GLY A 14 -13.27 0.57 13.80
N ASP A 15 -14.29 1.41 13.59
CA ASP A 15 -15.22 1.20 12.48
C ASP A 15 -14.54 1.37 11.11
N ILE A 16 -15.20 0.87 10.05
CA ILE A 16 -14.66 0.89 8.69
C ILE A 16 -14.39 2.34 8.26
N HIS A 17 -15.29 3.25 8.65
CA HIS A 17 -15.12 4.68 8.44
C HIS A 17 -13.80 5.20 9.02
N HIS A 18 -13.52 4.94 10.30
CA HIS A 18 -12.32 5.39 10.99
C HIS A 18 -11.04 4.79 10.38
N ALA A 19 -11.05 3.50 10.08
CA ALA A 19 -9.91 2.84 9.44
C ALA A 19 -9.63 3.42 8.04
N THR A 20 -10.68 3.72 7.27
CA THR A 20 -10.57 4.36 5.94
C THR A 20 -10.00 5.77 6.05
N MET A 21 -10.51 6.58 6.99
CA MET A 21 -9.98 7.93 7.26
C MET A 21 -8.51 7.91 7.64
N GLY A 22 -8.08 6.93 8.45
CA GLY A 22 -6.68 6.74 8.81
C GLY A 22 -5.79 6.50 7.59
N CYS A 23 -6.21 5.63 6.67
CA CYS A 23 -5.49 5.37 5.42
C CYS A 23 -5.38 6.62 4.54
N ILE A 24 -6.47 7.38 4.40
CA ILE A 24 -6.50 8.61 3.60
C ILE A 24 -5.52 9.63 4.18
N SER A 25 -5.56 9.87 5.49
CA SER A 25 -4.67 10.81 6.16
C SER A 25 -3.18 10.43 6.02
N ASP A 26 -2.88 9.13 6.08
CA ASP A 26 -1.50 8.66 5.88
C ASP A 26 -1.04 8.78 4.43
N PHE A 27 -1.91 8.55 3.44
CA PHE A 27 -1.60 8.82 2.04
C PHE A 27 -1.44 10.32 1.75
N GLU A 28 -2.29 11.18 2.32
CA GLU A 28 -2.14 12.63 2.23
C GLU A 28 -0.79 13.08 2.78
N SER A 29 -0.34 12.48 3.88
CA SER A 29 0.99 12.73 4.44
C SER A 29 2.11 12.32 3.46
N CYS A 30 1.94 11.22 2.71
CA CYS A 30 2.90 10.80 1.67
C CYS A 30 3.06 11.82 0.54
N LEU A 31 2.04 12.65 0.27
CA LEU A 31 2.11 13.67 -0.79
C LEU A 31 3.22 14.70 -0.54
N SER A 32 3.61 14.90 0.72
CA SER A 32 4.70 15.79 1.12
C SER A 32 6.11 15.18 0.93
N ILE A 33 6.21 13.89 0.61
CA ILE A 33 7.46 13.13 0.55
C ILE A 33 7.83 12.88 -0.92
N LYS A 34 8.81 13.64 -1.44
CA LYS A 34 9.19 13.62 -2.87
C LYS A 34 9.42 12.22 -3.46
N PRO A 35 10.15 11.29 -2.80
CA PRO A 35 10.33 9.95 -3.36
C PRO A 35 9.03 9.15 -3.49
N LEU A 36 8.06 9.36 -2.61
CA LEU A 36 6.73 8.71 -2.67
C LEU A 36 5.80 9.36 -3.70
N MET A 37 6.20 10.52 -4.24
CA MET A 37 5.51 11.19 -5.33
C MET A 37 6.11 10.89 -6.70
N LYS A 38 7.18 10.10 -6.76
CA LYS A 38 7.74 9.65 -8.04
C LYS A 38 6.68 8.87 -8.80
N GLU A 39 6.50 9.22 -10.08
CA GLU A 39 5.50 8.61 -10.98
C GLU A 39 4.06 8.69 -10.44
N GLY A 40 3.78 9.61 -9.51
CA GLY A 40 2.44 9.80 -8.96
C GLY A 40 1.95 8.64 -8.09
N TRP A 41 2.84 7.88 -7.44
CA TRP A 41 2.46 6.72 -6.63
C TRP A 41 1.43 7.07 -5.53
N ALA A 42 1.74 8.04 -4.67
CA ALA A 42 0.84 8.39 -3.56
C ALA A 42 -0.48 9.01 -4.06
N GLU A 43 -0.43 9.87 -5.09
CA GLU A 43 -1.64 10.45 -5.71
C GLU A 43 -2.55 9.38 -6.31
N SER A 44 -1.98 8.46 -7.11
CA SER A 44 -2.74 7.40 -7.77
C SER A 44 -3.40 6.49 -6.75
N ARG A 45 -2.67 6.08 -5.70
CA ARG A 45 -3.20 5.23 -4.63
C ARG A 45 -4.24 5.93 -3.76
N LEU A 46 -4.06 7.21 -3.47
CA LEU A 46 -5.07 8.00 -2.77
C LEU A 46 -6.35 8.14 -3.61
N ALA A 47 -6.24 8.39 -4.92
CA ALA A 47 -7.37 8.45 -5.83
C ALA A 47 -8.14 7.12 -5.88
N ASP A 48 -7.41 6.00 -5.97
CA ASP A 48 -8.01 4.65 -5.94
C ASP A 48 -8.77 4.37 -4.64
N LEU A 49 -8.19 4.74 -3.49
CA LEU A 49 -8.82 4.58 -2.19
C LEU A 49 -10.08 5.44 -2.07
N ASN A 50 -10.04 6.69 -2.54
CA ASN A 50 -11.20 7.58 -2.56
C ASN A 50 -12.32 7.07 -3.47
N LEU A 51 -11.97 6.52 -4.64
CA LEU A 51 -12.93 5.91 -5.54
C LEU A 51 -13.59 4.68 -4.90
N TRP A 52 -12.80 3.81 -4.25
CA TRP A 52 -13.34 2.69 -3.50
C TRP A 52 -14.26 3.17 -2.36
N ALA A 53 -13.80 4.12 -1.54
CA ALA A 53 -14.51 4.61 -0.37
C ALA A 53 -15.85 5.24 -0.74
N SER A 54 -15.91 6.00 -1.83
CA SER A 54 -17.15 6.56 -2.36
C SER A 54 -18.08 5.48 -2.93
N GLY A 55 -17.54 4.55 -3.72
CA GLY A 55 -18.33 3.46 -4.32
C GLY A 55 -18.96 2.51 -3.30
N VAL A 56 -18.28 2.26 -2.17
CA VAL A 56 -18.80 1.41 -1.09
C VAL A 56 -19.38 2.19 0.08
N GLY A 57 -19.44 3.52 0.02
CA GLY A 57 -19.93 4.34 1.14
C GLY A 57 -19.16 4.11 2.45
N ALA A 58 -17.84 3.90 2.38
CA ALA A 58 -16.99 3.75 3.56
C ALA A 58 -16.96 5.02 4.42
N LEU A 59 -17.08 6.19 3.77
CA LEU A 59 -17.14 7.52 4.41
C LEU A 59 -18.54 8.14 4.35
N ALA A 60 -19.57 7.37 3.99
CA ALA A 60 -20.92 7.90 3.90
C ALA A 60 -21.52 8.15 5.29
N SER A 61 -22.56 8.98 5.35
CA SER A 61 -23.31 9.26 6.59
C SER A 61 -23.76 7.97 7.29
N PRO A 62 -23.91 7.95 8.63
CA PRO A 62 -24.18 6.73 9.40
C PRO A 62 -25.36 5.87 8.94
N ASP A 63 -26.38 6.44 8.30
CA ASP A 63 -27.53 5.68 7.81
C ASP A 63 -27.30 5.00 6.45
N ALA A 64 -26.35 5.49 5.66
CA ALA A 64 -25.97 4.97 4.34
C ALA A 64 -24.58 4.29 4.33
N SER A 65 -23.90 4.23 5.48
CA SER A 65 -22.52 3.78 5.58
C SER A 65 -22.34 2.28 5.36
N LEU A 66 -21.13 1.88 4.96
CA LEU A 66 -20.76 0.48 4.91
C LEU A 66 -20.85 -0.21 6.28
N ASP A 67 -20.46 0.47 7.36
CA ASP A 67 -20.64 -0.01 8.74
C ASP A 67 -22.09 -0.36 9.05
N ARG A 68 -23.03 0.51 8.64
CA ARG A 68 -24.47 0.28 8.85
C ARG A 68 -24.96 -0.95 8.09
N ARG A 69 -24.51 -1.13 6.84
CA ARG A 69 -24.87 -2.29 6.01
C ARG A 69 -24.30 -3.60 6.56
N LEU A 70 -23.13 -3.55 7.19
CA LEU A 70 -22.45 -4.72 7.77
C LEU A 70 -22.67 -4.91 9.28
N ARG A 71 -23.54 -4.11 9.91
CA ARG A 71 -23.76 -4.13 11.38
C ARG A 71 -24.10 -5.51 11.95
N PHE A 72 -24.76 -6.37 11.17
CA PHE A 72 -25.13 -7.74 11.57
C PHE A 72 -24.28 -8.81 10.87
N GLN A 73 -23.20 -8.41 10.21
CA GLN A 73 -22.27 -9.28 9.50
C GLN A 73 -20.85 -9.13 10.10
N PRO A 74 -20.63 -9.64 11.33
CA PRO A 74 -19.41 -9.36 12.08
C PRO A 74 -18.13 -9.88 11.40
N LYS A 75 -18.21 -11.02 10.70
CA LYS A 75 -17.06 -11.61 10.00
C LYS A 75 -16.59 -10.74 8.82
N PRO A 76 -17.44 -10.40 7.82
CA PRO A 76 -17.04 -9.45 6.76
C PRO A 76 -16.57 -8.10 7.30
N ARG A 77 -17.25 -7.57 8.32
CA ARG A 77 -16.88 -6.30 8.95
C ARG A 77 -15.47 -6.34 9.51
N LEU A 78 -15.14 -7.37 10.29
CA LEU A 78 -13.81 -7.54 10.88
C LEU A 78 -12.72 -7.70 9.83
N VAL A 79 -12.98 -8.50 8.78
CA VAL A 79 -12.02 -8.69 7.69
C VAL A 79 -11.71 -7.37 6.98
N LEU A 80 -12.73 -6.56 6.70
CA LEU A 80 -12.54 -5.26 6.06
C LEU A 80 -11.76 -4.27 6.94
N ILE A 81 -12.08 -4.20 8.24
CA ILE A 81 -11.35 -3.35 9.19
C ILE A 81 -9.88 -3.76 9.23
N ASN A 82 -9.59 -5.05 9.39
CA ASN A 82 -8.21 -5.54 9.44
C ASN A 82 -7.46 -5.27 8.12
N LEU A 83 -8.11 -5.44 6.97
CA LEU A 83 -7.49 -5.12 5.68
C LEU A 83 -7.10 -3.64 5.58
N LEU A 84 -7.97 -2.74 6.03
CA LEU A 84 -7.67 -1.30 6.06
C LEU A 84 -6.55 -0.98 7.05
N LEU A 85 -6.54 -1.59 8.22
CA LEU A 85 -5.46 -1.40 9.19
C LEU A 85 -4.11 -1.91 8.66
N THR A 86 -4.08 -3.08 8.01
CA THR A 86 -2.88 -3.60 7.35
C THR A 86 -2.42 -2.69 6.22
N LEU A 87 -3.34 -2.15 5.42
CA LEU A 87 -3.00 -1.16 4.40
C LEU A 87 -2.37 0.09 5.04
N ARG A 88 -2.93 0.57 6.14
CA ARG A 88 -2.40 1.73 6.89
C ARG A 88 -0.97 1.48 7.38
N GLU A 89 -0.71 0.31 7.97
CA GLU A 89 0.63 -0.11 8.39
C GLU A 89 1.61 -0.16 7.23
N PHE A 90 1.18 -0.65 6.07
CA PHE A 90 2.00 -0.65 4.86
C PHE A 90 2.35 0.77 4.40
N ILE A 91 1.38 1.70 4.37
CA ILE A 91 1.62 3.11 4.03
C ILE A 91 2.63 3.73 4.99
N SER A 92 2.45 3.52 6.29
CA SER A 92 3.39 3.99 7.32
C SER A 92 4.78 3.41 7.10
N SER A 93 4.89 2.12 6.77
CA SER A 93 6.19 1.48 6.52
C SER A 93 6.90 2.11 5.32
N CYS A 94 6.20 2.34 4.20
CA CYS A 94 6.77 3.04 3.04
C CYS A 94 7.33 4.43 3.42
N ARG A 95 6.62 5.18 4.26
CA ARG A 95 7.09 6.49 4.75
C ARG A 95 8.38 6.35 5.57
N MET A 96 8.40 5.40 6.51
CA MET A 96 9.57 5.18 7.37
C MET A 96 10.80 4.73 6.58
N HIS A 97 10.63 3.85 5.59
CA HIS A 97 11.74 3.42 4.72
C HIS A 97 12.36 4.59 3.96
N VAL A 98 11.54 5.45 3.34
CA VAL A 98 12.04 6.62 2.61
C VAL A 98 12.72 7.62 3.55
N LEU A 99 12.17 7.87 4.75
CA LEU A 99 12.78 8.79 5.71
C LEU A 99 14.12 8.27 6.24
N ASN A 100 14.22 6.97 6.52
CA ASN A 100 15.48 6.37 6.99
C ASN A 100 16.57 6.41 5.91
N GLU A 101 16.24 6.11 4.65
CA GLU A 101 17.21 6.22 3.53
C GLU A 101 17.73 7.65 3.34
N THR A 102 16.93 8.67 3.66
CA THR A 102 17.40 10.07 3.59
C THR A 102 18.36 10.46 4.72
N HIS A 103 18.33 9.76 5.85
CA HIS A 103 19.26 9.98 6.95
C HIS A 103 20.64 9.39 6.65
N ASP A 104 20.70 8.15 6.13
CA ASP A 104 21.97 7.47 5.82
C ASP A 104 22.78 8.18 4.72
N LYS A 105 22.10 8.91 3.82
CA LYS A 105 22.76 9.65 2.74
C LYS A 105 23.34 11.00 3.17
N LYS A 106 22.92 11.54 4.32
CA LYS A 106 23.34 12.86 4.81
C LYS A 106 24.66 12.84 5.59
N GLU A 107 25.10 11.68 6.08
CA GLU A 107 26.34 11.56 6.88
C GLU A 107 27.63 11.40 6.04
N ASN A 108 27.56 11.46 4.71
CA ASN A 108 28.70 11.24 3.82
C ASN A 108 29.18 12.47 3.01
N ILE A 109 28.74 13.70 3.34
CA ILE A 109 29.12 14.90 2.59
C ILE A 109 29.60 16.00 3.54
N ASP A 110 30.66 15.72 4.29
CA ASP A 110 31.47 16.75 4.95
C ASP A 110 32.96 16.42 4.71
N ASN A 111 33.47 16.76 3.53
CA ASN A 111 34.89 17.02 3.26
C ASN A 111 35.00 18.04 2.10
N GLU A 112 35.48 19.23 2.46
CA GLU A 112 35.77 20.50 1.74
C GLU A 112 36.25 20.41 0.27
N ALA A 113 35.71 21.23 -0.66
CA ALA A 113 36.10 22.63 -1.06
C ALA A 113 37.33 22.65 -2.00
N GLU A 114 37.55 23.44 -3.07
CA GLU A 114 36.95 24.62 -3.72
C GLU A 114 37.76 24.87 -5.05
N SER A 115 37.33 25.86 -5.87
CA SER A 115 37.96 26.47 -7.08
C SER A 115 37.65 25.80 -8.43
N ASP A 116 37.33 26.46 -9.55
CA ASP A 116 37.36 27.88 -9.94
C ASP A 116 36.44 28.12 -11.18
N ILE A 117 35.79 29.29 -11.21
CA ILE A 117 35.59 30.23 -12.35
C ILE A 117 34.87 29.78 -13.66
N ALA A 118 33.75 30.45 -13.96
CA ALA A 118 32.97 30.46 -15.23
C ALA A 118 33.62 31.40 -16.31
N PRO A 119 33.01 31.77 -17.48
CA PRO A 119 31.81 31.29 -18.21
C PRO A 119 32.05 31.12 -19.75
N VAL A 120 31.17 30.42 -20.50
CA VAL A 120 30.86 30.75 -21.91
C VAL A 120 29.59 30.05 -22.42
N SER A 121 28.78 30.79 -23.17
CA SER A 121 27.59 30.44 -23.98
C SER A 121 27.76 31.14 -25.35
N PRO A 122 26.92 31.01 -26.41
CA PRO A 122 25.75 30.15 -26.70
C PRO A 122 25.83 29.45 -28.10
N ALA A 123 24.71 28.84 -28.53
CA ALA A 123 24.28 28.41 -29.87
C ALA A 123 24.27 26.88 -30.10
N GLU A 124 23.29 26.22 -30.72
CA GLU A 124 21.91 26.46 -31.17
C GLU A 124 21.35 25.06 -31.57
N SER A 125 20.01 24.93 -31.60
CA SER A 125 19.20 23.99 -32.41
C SER A 125 19.47 22.47 -32.26
N THR A 126 18.48 21.62 -31.98
CA THR A 126 17.42 21.27 -32.94
C THR A 126 16.38 20.38 -32.24
N LEU A 127 15.11 20.72 -32.40
CA LEU A 127 13.96 19.91 -32.02
C LEU A 127 13.86 18.71 -32.96
N ASP A 128 13.70 17.49 -32.42
CA ASP A 128 13.13 16.38 -33.18
C ASP A 128 11.97 15.76 -32.40
N LEU A 129 10.80 15.81 -33.04
CA LEU A 129 9.54 15.26 -32.60
C LEU A 129 9.39 13.90 -33.27
N THR A 130 9.54 12.82 -32.52
CA THR A 130 9.13 11.49 -32.99
C THR A 130 7.90 11.04 -32.20
N LEU A 131 6.73 11.19 -32.84
CA LEU A 131 5.50 10.50 -32.47
C LEU A 131 5.71 9.00 -32.70
N GLY A 132 5.84 8.24 -31.61
CA GLY A 132 5.62 6.80 -31.60
C GLY A 132 4.18 6.52 -31.18
N ASP A 133 3.30 6.33 -32.16
CA ASP A 133 2.01 5.67 -32.01
C ASP A 133 2.28 4.19 -31.78
N ASP A 134 1.98 3.70 -30.57
CA ASP A 134 1.79 2.26 -30.35
C ASP A 134 0.53 2.06 -29.52
N SER A 135 -0.58 2.17 -30.24
CA SER A 135 -1.91 1.74 -29.84
C SER A 135 -1.89 0.22 -29.58
N ASN A 136 -1.75 -0.21 -28.33
CA ASN A 136 -2.13 -1.57 -27.93
C ASN A 136 -3.48 -1.55 -27.19
N PRO A 137 -4.53 -2.23 -27.70
CA PRO A 137 -5.86 -2.15 -27.12
C PRO A 137 -5.97 -2.98 -25.82
N THR A 138 -6.66 -2.35 -24.88
CA THR A 138 -7.26 -2.85 -23.62
C THR A 138 -7.31 -4.37 -23.44
N GLY A 139 -6.76 -4.86 -22.32
CA GLY A 139 -6.89 -6.26 -21.95
C GLY A 139 -6.79 -6.49 -20.45
N SER A 140 -7.93 -6.35 -19.77
CA SER A 140 -8.14 -6.65 -18.34
C SER A 140 -7.75 -5.52 -17.39
N SER A 141 -8.74 -4.68 -17.10
CA SER A 141 -8.81 -3.91 -15.86
C SER A 141 -8.98 -4.88 -14.69
N THR A 142 -7.94 -5.65 -14.38
CA THR A 142 -7.86 -6.34 -13.10
C THR A 142 -7.84 -5.25 -12.03
N SER A 143 -8.95 -5.15 -11.29
CA SER A 143 -9.00 -4.31 -10.10
C SER A 143 -7.76 -4.58 -9.27
N TRP A 144 -7.03 -3.54 -8.86
CA TRP A 144 -5.80 -3.72 -8.08
C TRP A 144 -6.07 -4.42 -6.74
N PHE A 145 -7.33 -4.43 -6.28
CA PHE A 145 -7.79 -5.25 -5.16
C PHE A 145 -7.57 -6.75 -5.44
N THR A 146 -7.81 -7.19 -6.67
CA THR A 146 -7.50 -8.55 -7.13
C THR A 146 -6.00 -8.77 -7.18
N ALA A 147 -5.21 -7.77 -7.58
CA ALA A 147 -3.75 -7.86 -7.57
C ALA A 147 -3.20 -7.99 -6.14
N LEU A 148 -3.71 -7.21 -5.18
CA LEU A 148 -3.35 -7.35 -3.76
C LEU A 148 -3.79 -8.70 -3.18
N ALA A 149 -5.03 -9.12 -3.45
CA ALA A 149 -5.51 -10.42 -3.00
C ALA A 149 -4.65 -11.56 -3.57
N TYR A 150 -4.19 -11.42 -4.81
CA TYR A 150 -3.24 -12.34 -5.43
C TYR A 150 -1.88 -12.31 -4.73
N SER A 151 -1.34 -11.14 -4.42
CA SER A 151 -0.08 -11.01 -3.68
C SER A 151 -0.14 -11.61 -2.27
N LEU A 152 -1.26 -11.45 -1.55
CA LEU A 152 -1.48 -12.11 -0.27
C LEU A 152 -1.59 -13.64 -0.42
N LYS A 153 -2.28 -14.10 -1.47
CA LYS A 153 -2.40 -15.53 -1.79
C LYS A 153 -1.04 -16.15 -2.09
N THR A 154 -0.20 -15.49 -2.87
CA THR A 154 1.17 -15.95 -3.16
C THR A 154 2.08 -15.93 -1.94
N ALA A 155 1.91 -14.94 -1.03
CA ALA A 155 2.66 -14.91 0.22
C ALA A 155 2.28 -16.07 1.17
N SER A 156 1.00 -16.46 1.17
CA SER A 156 0.52 -17.64 1.91
C SER A 156 1.05 -18.95 1.32
N ASP A 157 1.14 -19.05 -0.01
CA ASP A 157 1.55 -20.28 -0.68
C ASP A 157 3.09 -20.46 -0.72
N THR A 158 3.87 -19.43 -0.35
CA THR A 158 5.34 -19.51 -0.20
C THR A 158 5.79 -20.07 1.16
N SER A 159 4.87 -20.35 2.10
CA SER A 159 5.21 -21.00 3.37
C SER A 159 4.90 -22.50 3.38
N THR A 160 5.31 -23.26 2.36
CA THR A 160 5.55 -24.69 2.54
C THR A 160 6.52 -25.20 1.47
N ASP A 161 7.52 -25.94 1.96
CA ASP A 161 8.44 -26.82 1.25
C ASP A 161 9.73 -26.22 0.67
N SER A 162 10.76 -26.23 1.51
CA SER A 162 12.09 -26.60 1.05
C SER A 162 12.65 -27.70 1.94
N SER A 163 12.08 -28.91 1.83
CA SER A 163 12.77 -30.15 2.20
C SER A 163 13.82 -30.47 1.14
N VAL A 164 15.02 -29.90 1.30
CA VAL A 164 16.21 -30.37 0.56
C VAL A 164 16.57 -31.74 1.10
N GLY A 165 16.55 -32.73 0.21
CA GLY A 165 16.64 -34.15 0.56
C GLY A 165 18.00 -34.77 0.35
N ASP A 166 18.20 -35.85 1.09
CA ASP A 166 19.18 -36.89 0.84
C ASP A 166 18.49 -38.17 1.35
N GLY A 167 18.11 -39.12 0.52
CA GLY A 167 19.02 -39.97 -0.23
C GLY A 167 18.75 -41.42 0.19
N TRP A 168 18.30 -42.21 -0.78
CA TRP A 168 18.41 -43.67 -0.89
C TRP A 168 17.27 -44.58 -0.40
N THR A 169 16.91 -45.42 -1.38
CA THR A 169 16.37 -46.79 -1.32
C THR A 169 14.86 -47.00 -1.27
N ILE A 170 14.31 -47.17 -2.47
CA ILE A 170 13.16 -48.04 -2.73
C ILE A 170 13.51 -49.46 -2.24
N ARG A 171 12.72 -50.00 -1.32
CA ARG A 171 12.42 -51.44 -1.26
C ARG A 171 10.95 -51.66 -0.91
N ILE A 172 10.19 -51.95 -1.97
CA ILE A 172 8.99 -52.79 -1.90
C ILE A 172 9.42 -54.13 -1.30
N LEU A 173 8.68 -54.67 -0.32
CA LEU A 173 8.21 -56.07 -0.31
C LEU A 173 7.40 -56.39 0.95
N LYS A 174 6.14 -56.75 0.66
CA LYS A 174 5.27 -57.77 1.29
C LYS A 174 4.54 -57.44 2.59
#